data_AF-A0A8J7TNQ7-F1
#
_entry.id   AF-A0A8J7TNQ7-F1
#
_cell.length_a   1.000
_cell.length_b   1.000
_cell.length_c   1.000
_cell.angle_alpha   90.00
_cell.angle_beta   90.00
_cell.angle_gamma   90.00
#
_symmetry.space_group_name_H-M   'P 1'
#
loop_
_entity.id
_entity.type
_entity.pdbx_description
1 polymer ?
#
loop_
_entity_poly.entity_id
_entity_poly.type
_entity_poly.pdbx_seq_one_letter_code
_entity_poly.pdbx_strand_id
1 'polypeptide(L)'
;MDLTGLRLNLISNTILGIIFLPFSLYVLKGLIQNRKALFDDDLTAADRRQLKQIAIFVLLPIIVLLHELGHVIACLHYGVHITGFNWSLFWGEVSWKGPYPEGAPAVIALAGTVFQLIAGTIALVIAFLSRSPSIVALSTYTYLLSGLSSLIFYPVISLVSWSEDFPEIYGSGDPKLVWLTAIVHLILAWGFVYSYFSNRTRLLFVKKTRPIWAREYEKNKAAAEKEGNAMAYLALAWQYYYVGLDNLSEKTIQKAEAIDESNLDVWLLRGYIMQSQNKFDTADICFSRITDGNADTTLKARAFMARGHCYFEKESEKKSKDLQRALDSYKQAALSAKDLADPHYYLAVVHKEAGRPEEAADELRICLNAQKQGLNWLDPVLANLAREAFQEFKKTAK
;
A
#
# COMPACT_ATOMS: atom_id res chain seq x y z
N MET A 1 -13.98 7.32 50.79
CA MET A 1 -13.96 7.53 49.33
C MET A 1 -12.74 6.80 48.81
N ASP A 2 -12.93 5.60 48.31
CA ASP A 2 -11.84 4.74 47.86
C ASP A 2 -11.42 5.14 46.44
N LEU A 3 -10.43 6.02 46.36
CA LEU A 3 -9.89 6.51 45.08
C LEU A 3 -8.96 5.49 44.40
N THR A 4 -8.70 4.33 45.03
CA THR A 4 -7.89 3.26 44.43
C THR A 4 -8.63 2.50 43.32
N GLY A 5 -9.95 2.69 43.20
CA GLY A 5 -10.80 2.15 42.15
C GLY A 5 -11.08 3.11 40.97
N LEU A 6 -10.36 4.23 40.85
CA LEU A 6 -10.36 4.98 39.60
C LEU A 6 -9.71 4.09 38.53
N ARG A 7 -10.55 3.44 37.71
CA ARG A 7 -10.14 2.58 36.60
C ARG A 7 -9.24 3.40 35.67
N LEU A 8 -7.93 3.37 35.89
CA LEU A 8 -6.91 4.05 35.08
C LEU A 8 -7.10 3.74 33.58
N ASN A 9 -7.59 2.53 33.27
CA ASN A 9 -7.94 2.10 31.92
C ASN A 9 -9.06 2.96 31.28
N LEU A 10 -10.11 3.30 32.03
CA LEU A 10 -11.23 4.10 31.51
C LEU A 10 -10.79 5.54 31.18
N ILE A 11 -9.91 6.10 32.03
CA ILE A 11 -9.31 7.41 31.79
C ILE A 11 -8.39 7.36 30.56
N SER A 12 -7.54 6.35 30.46
CA SER A 12 -6.63 6.18 29.32
C SER A 12 -7.41 6.07 28.00
N ASN A 13 -8.46 5.25 27.95
CA ASN A 13 -9.26 5.03 26.75
C ASN A 13 -10.05 6.28 26.35
N THR A 14 -10.60 7.02 27.31
CA THR A 14 -11.28 8.29 27.05
C THR A 14 -10.31 9.35 26.51
N ILE A 15 -9.09 9.42 27.06
CA ILE A 15 -8.03 10.33 26.58
C ILE A 15 -7.66 10.00 25.14
N LEU A 16 -7.50 8.73 24.78
CA LEU A 16 -7.24 8.32 23.40
C LEU A 16 -8.38 8.75 22.46
N GLY A 17 -9.64 8.55 22.86
CA GLY A 17 -10.80 9.02 22.10
C GLY A 17 -10.76 10.54 21.86
N ILE A 18 -10.45 11.33 22.89
CA ILE A 18 -10.31 12.79 22.78
C ILE A 18 -9.18 13.18 21.83
N ILE A 19 -8.03 12.50 21.90
CA ILE A 19 -6.87 12.76 21.03
C ILE A 19 -7.20 12.43 19.57
N PHE A 20 -7.94 11.35 19.30
CA PHE A 20 -8.24 10.94 17.93
C PHE A 20 -9.45 11.65 17.31
N LEU A 21 -10.36 12.21 18.11
CA LEU A 21 -11.55 12.90 17.61
C LEU A 21 -11.24 14.03 16.59
N PRO A 22 -10.25 14.93 16.81
CA PRO A 22 -9.85 15.92 15.80
C PRO A 22 -9.44 15.31 14.46
N PHE A 23 -8.77 14.15 14.46
CA PHE A 23 -8.39 13.45 13.23
C PHE A 23 -9.61 12.89 12.50
N SER A 24 -10.55 12.28 13.22
CA SER A 24 -11.84 11.84 12.65
C SER A 24 -12.62 12.98 12.02
N LEU A 25 -12.69 14.14 12.70
CA LEU A 25 -13.35 15.33 12.19
C LEU A 25 -12.63 15.91 10.96
N TYR A 26 -11.30 15.94 10.96
CA TYR A 26 -10.50 16.38 9.82
C TYR A 26 -10.74 15.49 8.58
N VAL A 27 -10.72 14.18 8.77
CA VAL A 27 -10.96 13.20 7.71
C VAL A 27 -12.39 13.32 7.17
N LEU A 28 -13.39 13.48 8.05
CA LEU A 28 -14.79 13.67 7.66
C LEU A 28 -14.99 14.97 6.88
N LYS A 29 -14.37 16.07 7.31
CA LYS A 29 -14.38 17.34 6.57
C LYS A 29 -13.77 17.17 5.19
N GLY A 30 -12.61 16.51 5.08
CA GLY A 30 -11.97 16.22 3.79
C GLY A 30 -12.86 15.37 2.89
N LEU A 31 -13.54 14.36 3.44
CA LEU A 31 -14.50 13.53 2.70
C LEU A 31 -15.63 14.38 2.12
N ILE A 32 -16.22 15.27 2.91
CA ILE A 32 -17.31 16.15 2.46
C ILE A 32 -16.83 17.10 1.35
N GLN A 33 -15.64 17.70 1.53
CA GLN A 33 -15.08 18.67 0.59
C GLN A 33 -14.67 18.03 -0.75
N ASN A 34 -14.08 16.84 -0.71
CA ASN A 34 -13.52 16.19 -1.89
C ASN A 34 -14.41 15.07 -2.46
N ARG A 35 -15.66 14.93 -2.00
CA ARG A 35 -16.54 13.80 -2.36
C ARG A 35 -16.68 13.53 -3.86
N LYS A 36 -16.62 14.56 -4.72
CA LYS A 36 -16.77 14.38 -6.16
C LYS A 36 -15.54 13.72 -6.79
N ALA A 37 -14.35 14.21 -6.44
CA ALA A 37 -13.09 13.62 -6.89
C ALA A 37 -12.88 12.24 -6.26
N LEU A 38 -13.16 12.10 -4.96
CA LEU A 38 -12.93 10.86 -4.22
C LEU A 38 -13.74 9.67 -4.76
N PHE A 39 -14.90 9.91 -5.38
CA PHE A 39 -15.82 8.87 -5.89
C PHE A 39 -15.97 8.90 -7.41
N ASP A 40 -15.00 9.45 -8.14
CA ASP A 40 -14.92 9.28 -9.59
C ASP A 40 -14.28 7.91 -9.96
N ASP A 41 -14.07 7.69 -11.26
CA ASP A 41 -13.51 6.44 -11.78
C ASP A 41 -11.97 6.40 -11.76
N ASP A 42 -11.30 7.52 -11.48
CA ASP A 42 -9.84 7.65 -11.51
C ASP A 42 -9.24 7.78 -10.11
N LEU A 43 -9.10 6.62 -9.45
CA LEU A 43 -8.65 6.58 -8.07
C LEU A 43 -7.14 6.86 -7.93
N THR A 44 -6.80 8.12 -7.68
CA THR A 44 -5.42 8.62 -7.53
C THR A 44 -4.74 8.11 -6.25
N ALA A 45 -3.43 8.34 -6.12
CA ALA A 45 -2.69 8.02 -4.90
C ALA A 45 -3.17 8.85 -3.69
N ALA A 46 -3.59 10.10 -3.90
CA ALA A 46 -4.14 10.95 -2.86
C ALA A 46 -5.51 10.43 -2.38
N ASP A 47 -6.38 10.04 -3.31
CA ASP A 47 -7.69 9.45 -2.98
C ASP A 47 -7.54 8.16 -2.18
N ARG A 48 -6.62 7.28 -2.59
CA ARG A 48 -6.32 6.05 -1.82
C ARG A 48 -5.86 6.34 -0.40
N ARG A 49 -5.06 7.39 -0.20
CA ARG A 49 -4.61 7.82 1.13
C ARG A 49 -5.81 8.30 1.96
N GLN A 50 -6.67 9.12 1.36
CA GLN A 50 -7.87 9.61 2.02
C GLN A 50 -8.87 8.48 2.34
N LEU A 51 -9.08 7.52 1.45
CA LEU A 51 -9.94 6.34 1.70
C LEU A 51 -9.40 5.46 2.83
N LYS A 52 -8.08 5.25 2.93
CA LYS A 52 -7.47 4.57 4.09
C LYS A 52 -7.74 5.32 5.39
N GLN A 53 -7.60 6.65 5.37
CA GLN A 53 -7.91 7.47 6.53
C GLN A 53 -9.39 7.38 6.90
N ILE A 54 -10.32 7.36 5.95
CA ILE A 54 -11.76 7.17 6.23
C ILE A 54 -12.00 5.79 6.85
N ALA A 55 -11.36 4.74 6.33
CA ALA A 55 -11.49 3.40 6.89
C ALA A 55 -11.03 3.35 8.36
N ILE A 56 -9.91 4.01 8.69
CA ILE A 56 -9.34 4.04 10.05
C ILE A 56 -10.12 4.99 10.96
N PHE A 57 -10.33 6.25 10.57
CA PHE A 57 -10.80 7.30 11.48
C PHE A 57 -12.33 7.48 11.49
N VAL A 58 -13.06 6.83 10.58
CA VAL A 58 -14.52 6.92 10.52
C VAL A 58 -15.15 5.53 10.62
N LEU A 59 -14.77 4.59 9.75
CA LEU A 59 -15.43 3.28 9.72
C LEU A 59 -15.02 2.36 10.87
N LEU A 60 -13.74 2.34 11.26
CA LEU A 60 -13.29 1.52 12.39
C LEU A 60 -14.00 1.89 13.71
N PRO A 61 -14.17 3.17 14.10
CA PRO A 61 -14.97 3.53 15.28
C PRO A 61 -16.41 3.03 15.23
N ILE A 62 -17.05 3.07 14.05
CA ILE A 62 -18.40 2.50 13.86
C ILE A 62 -18.38 0.98 14.06
N ILE A 63 -17.33 0.30 13.57
CA ILE A 63 -17.17 -1.14 13.76
C ILE A 63 -16.94 -1.49 15.24
N VAL A 64 -16.14 -0.71 15.97
CA VAL A 64 -15.98 -0.87 17.43
C VAL A 64 -17.33 -0.68 18.13
N LEU A 65 -18.14 0.30 17.72
CA LEU A 65 -19.50 0.44 18.27
C LEU A 65 -20.35 -0.81 18.01
N LEU A 66 -20.28 -1.40 16.81
CA LEU A 66 -20.98 -2.64 16.48
C LEU A 66 -20.48 -3.83 17.31
N HIS A 67 -19.17 -3.88 17.62
CA HIS A 67 -18.58 -4.86 18.54
C HIS A 67 -19.24 -4.75 19.93
N GLU A 68 -19.28 -3.55 20.51
CA GLU A 68 -19.92 -3.36 21.81
C GLU A 68 -21.42 -3.70 21.80
N LEU A 69 -22.12 -3.36 20.72
CA LEU A 69 -23.53 -3.73 20.55
C LEU A 69 -23.71 -5.26 20.48
N GLY A 70 -22.74 -6.00 19.95
CA GLY A 70 -22.72 -7.46 19.98
C GLY A 70 -22.74 -8.00 21.41
N HIS A 71 -21.89 -7.47 22.30
CA HIS A 71 -21.92 -7.82 23.72
C HIS A 71 -23.26 -7.47 24.37
N VAL A 72 -23.81 -6.27 24.11
CA VAL A 72 -25.12 -5.85 24.63
C VAL A 72 -26.21 -6.84 24.23
N ILE A 73 -26.28 -7.22 22.95
CA ILE A 73 -27.30 -8.15 22.44
C ILE A 73 -27.17 -9.52 23.13
N ALA A 74 -25.95 -10.03 23.29
CA ALA A 74 -25.72 -11.28 24.00
C ALA A 74 -26.11 -11.19 25.49
N CYS A 75 -25.79 -10.07 26.16
CA CYS A 75 -26.21 -9.81 27.53
C CYS A 75 -27.73 -9.85 27.68
N LEU A 76 -28.45 -9.18 26.78
CA LEU A 76 -29.92 -9.17 26.76
C LEU A 76 -30.49 -10.57 26.50
N HIS A 77 -29.87 -11.36 25.62
CA HIS A 77 -30.27 -12.73 25.33
C HIS A 77 -30.19 -13.64 26.57
N TYR A 78 -29.13 -13.50 27.39
CA TYR A 78 -28.96 -14.26 28.63
C TYR A 78 -29.66 -13.66 29.84
N GLY A 79 -30.35 -12.52 29.68
CA GLY A 79 -31.04 -11.84 30.77
C GLY A 79 -30.11 -11.26 31.85
N VAL A 80 -28.84 -11.02 31.54
CA VAL A 80 -27.90 -10.37 32.47
C VAL A 80 -28.09 -8.85 32.45
N HIS A 81 -27.91 -8.22 33.60
CA HIS A 81 -28.12 -6.80 33.76
C HIS A 81 -26.89 -6.00 33.30
N ILE A 82 -27.06 -5.18 32.26
CA ILE A 82 -26.01 -4.29 31.77
C ILE A 82 -25.88 -3.12 32.75
N THR A 83 -24.71 -3.02 33.37
CA THR A 83 -24.39 -1.97 34.36
C THR A 83 -23.68 -0.77 33.75
N GLY A 84 -23.14 -0.91 32.52
CA GLY A 84 -22.46 0.18 31.83
C GLY A 84 -22.23 -0.13 30.36
N PHE A 85 -22.30 0.92 29.54
CA PHE A 85 -21.96 0.89 28.12
C PHE A 85 -21.11 2.12 27.83
N ASN A 86 -19.83 1.91 27.55
CA ASN A 86 -18.90 2.98 27.25
C ASN A 86 -18.36 2.78 25.84
N TRP A 87 -18.40 3.83 25.01
CA TRP A 87 -17.79 3.83 23.70
C TRP A 87 -17.02 5.13 23.51
N SER A 88 -15.74 5.00 23.14
CA SER A 88 -14.78 6.09 23.01
C SER A 88 -14.02 5.99 21.67
N LEU A 89 -14.79 5.89 20.59
CA LEU A 89 -14.32 5.72 19.21
C LEU A 89 -13.59 4.38 18.99
N PHE A 90 -12.29 4.35 19.28
CA PHE A 90 -11.40 3.20 19.01
C PHE A 90 -11.40 2.17 20.12
N TRP A 91 -12.19 2.41 21.17
CA TRP A 91 -12.33 1.54 22.32
C TRP A 91 -13.79 1.51 22.77
N GLY A 92 -14.23 0.39 23.33
CA GLY A 92 -15.49 0.28 24.04
C GLY A 92 -15.41 -0.71 25.19
N GLU A 93 -16.42 -0.66 26.06
CA GLU A 93 -16.58 -1.63 27.15
C GLU A 93 -18.07 -1.78 27.47
N VAL A 94 -18.53 -3.04 27.56
CA VAL A 94 -19.83 -3.38 28.13
C VAL A 94 -19.63 -4.07 29.48
N SER A 95 -20.01 -3.39 30.55
CA SER A 95 -20.01 -3.96 31.90
C SER A 95 -21.39 -4.52 32.23
N TRP A 96 -21.44 -5.74 32.75
CA TRP A 96 -22.69 -6.42 33.10
C TRP A 96 -22.54 -7.25 34.39
N LYS A 97 -23.66 -7.56 35.03
CA LYS A 97 -23.75 -8.35 36.28
C LYS A 97 -25.05 -9.15 36.32
N GLY A 98 -25.08 -10.18 37.16
CA GLY A 98 -26.28 -10.98 37.41
C GLY A 98 -25.99 -12.49 37.39
N PRO A 99 -26.97 -13.34 37.70
CA PRO A 99 -26.84 -14.77 37.49
C PRO A 99 -26.78 -15.09 36.00
N TYR A 100 -25.93 -16.04 35.61
CA TYR A 100 -25.79 -16.48 34.22
C TYR A 100 -25.51 -17.98 34.16
N PRO A 101 -25.92 -18.67 33.08
CA PRO A 101 -25.59 -20.08 32.90
C PRO A 101 -24.11 -20.28 32.59
N GLU A 102 -23.61 -21.49 32.80
CA GLU A 102 -22.24 -21.88 32.43
C GLU A 102 -22.01 -21.62 30.93
N GLY A 103 -20.88 -20.99 30.59
CA GLY A 103 -20.53 -20.62 29.21
C GLY A 103 -21.09 -19.28 28.70
N ALA A 104 -22.09 -18.68 29.35
CA ALA A 104 -22.61 -17.37 28.95
C ALA A 104 -21.54 -16.25 28.88
N PRO A 105 -20.58 -16.13 29.82
CA PRO A 105 -19.53 -15.12 29.72
C PRO A 105 -18.70 -15.24 28.44
N ALA A 106 -18.35 -16.46 28.04
CA ALA A 106 -17.59 -16.73 26.82
C ALA A 106 -18.40 -16.41 25.56
N VAL A 107 -19.71 -16.70 25.55
CA VAL A 107 -20.58 -16.33 24.43
C VAL A 107 -20.77 -14.81 24.34
N ILE A 108 -20.91 -14.13 25.47
CA ILE A 108 -20.99 -12.66 25.53
C ILE A 108 -19.70 -12.06 24.98
N ALA A 109 -18.53 -12.52 25.43
CA ALA A 109 -17.22 -12.09 24.93
C ALA A 109 -17.04 -12.37 23.43
N LEU A 110 -17.47 -13.54 22.95
CA LEU A 110 -17.42 -13.89 21.53
C LEU A 110 -18.31 -12.98 20.66
N ALA A 111 -19.45 -12.52 21.19
CA ALA A 111 -20.45 -11.80 20.42
C ALA A 111 -19.93 -10.49 19.81
N GLY A 112 -19.09 -9.73 20.52
CA GLY A 112 -18.52 -8.50 19.98
C GLY A 112 -17.65 -8.78 18.75
N THR A 113 -16.73 -9.74 18.88
CA THR A 113 -15.85 -10.18 17.79
C THR A 113 -16.66 -10.69 16.58
N VAL A 114 -17.76 -11.42 16.81
CA VAL A 114 -18.66 -11.88 15.74
C VAL A 114 -19.30 -10.71 15.00
N PHE A 115 -19.80 -9.69 15.71
CA PHE A 115 -20.41 -8.52 15.07
C PHE A 115 -19.39 -7.72 14.24
N GLN A 116 -18.17 -7.58 14.75
CA GLN A 116 -17.06 -6.98 14.02
C GLN A 116 -16.73 -7.78 12.74
N LEU A 117 -16.66 -9.11 12.82
CA LEU A 117 -16.43 -9.99 11.66
C LEU A 117 -17.56 -9.90 10.63
N ILE A 118 -18.81 -9.78 11.08
CA ILE A 118 -19.97 -9.55 10.20
C ILE A 118 -19.80 -8.23 9.45
N ALA A 119 -19.44 -7.13 10.13
CA ALA A 119 -19.21 -5.84 9.49
C ALA A 119 -18.10 -5.90 8.44
N GLY A 120 -16.97 -6.55 8.76
CA GLY A 120 -15.88 -6.79 7.82
C GLY A 120 -16.30 -7.62 6.61
N THR A 121 -17.12 -8.66 6.82
CA THR A 121 -17.66 -9.53 5.76
C THR A 121 -18.64 -8.77 4.86
N ILE A 122 -19.51 -7.93 5.42
CA ILE A 122 -20.39 -7.05 4.65
C ILE A 122 -19.56 -6.11 3.77
N ALA A 123 -18.50 -5.51 4.31
CA ALA A 123 -17.60 -4.68 3.52
C ALA A 123 -16.97 -5.48 2.36
N LEU A 124 -16.51 -6.71 2.62
CA LEU A 124 -15.99 -7.58 1.56
C LEU A 124 -17.03 -7.87 0.47
N VAL A 125 -18.28 -8.18 0.84
CA VAL A 125 -19.38 -8.38 -0.11
C VAL A 125 -19.65 -7.11 -0.93
N ILE A 126 -19.66 -5.93 -0.29
CA ILE A 126 -19.81 -4.65 -1.00
C ILE A 126 -18.66 -4.45 -2.00
N ALA A 127 -17.42 -4.79 -1.65
CA ALA A 127 -16.28 -4.71 -2.57
C ALA A 127 -16.45 -5.66 -3.79
N PHE A 128 -17.05 -6.84 -3.60
CA PHE A 128 -17.37 -7.77 -4.69
C PHE A 128 -18.53 -7.32 -5.57
N LEU A 129 -19.54 -6.64 -5.02
CA LEU A 129 -20.72 -6.24 -5.79
C LEU A 129 -20.61 -4.85 -6.41
N SER A 130 -19.81 -3.96 -5.82
CA SER A 130 -19.68 -2.58 -6.28
C SER A 130 -18.91 -2.48 -7.60
N ARG A 131 -19.32 -1.49 -8.41
CA ARG A 131 -18.66 -1.07 -9.64
C ARG A 131 -17.81 0.19 -9.45
N SER A 132 -18.03 0.98 -8.40
CA SER A 132 -17.26 2.20 -8.13
C SER A 132 -15.88 1.82 -7.57
N PRO A 133 -14.77 2.24 -8.22
CA PRO A 133 -13.42 1.96 -7.75
C PRO A 133 -13.17 2.39 -6.30
N SER A 134 -13.71 3.55 -5.91
CA SER A 134 -13.56 4.11 -4.57
C SER A 134 -14.31 3.34 -3.50
N ILE A 135 -15.55 2.91 -3.79
CA ILE A 135 -16.31 2.04 -2.89
C ILE A 135 -15.58 0.71 -2.71
N VAL A 136 -15.10 0.09 -3.81
CA VAL A 136 -14.34 -1.15 -3.72
C VAL A 136 -13.09 -0.97 -2.85
N ALA A 137 -12.33 0.11 -3.06
CA ALA A 137 -11.13 0.39 -2.28
C ALA A 137 -11.44 0.61 -0.80
N LEU A 138 -12.43 1.47 -0.48
CA LEU A 138 -12.85 1.75 0.89
C LEU A 138 -13.29 0.48 1.61
N SER A 139 -14.19 -0.28 0.99
CA SER A 139 -14.71 -1.52 1.55
C SER A 139 -13.62 -2.59 1.71
N THR A 140 -12.64 -2.64 0.80
CA THR A 140 -11.47 -3.52 0.95
C THR A 140 -10.63 -3.10 2.16
N TYR A 141 -10.35 -1.80 2.34
CA TYR A 141 -9.61 -1.33 3.52
C TYR A 141 -10.36 -1.61 4.83
N THR A 142 -11.68 -1.45 4.85
CA THR A 142 -12.52 -1.80 5.99
C THR A 142 -12.46 -3.28 6.32
N TYR A 143 -12.60 -4.16 5.32
CA TYR A 143 -12.42 -5.61 5.49
C TYR A 143 -11.03 -5.95 6.06
N LEU A 144 -9.97 -5.34 5.49
CA LEU A 144 -8.60 -5.59 5.93
C LEU A 144 -8.34 -5.14 7.37
N LEU A 145 -8.81 -3.95 7.75
CA LEU A 145 -8.69 -3.45 9.12
C LEU A 145 -9.48 -4.31 10.09
N SER A 146 -10.74 -4.63 9.75
CA SER A 146 -11.62 -5.43 10.60
C SER A 146 -11.10 -6.85 10.79
N GLY A 147 -10.61 -7.49 9.72
CA GLY A 147 -10.02 -8.83 9.80
C GLY A 147 -8.70 -8.83 10.56
N LEU A 148 -7.82 -7.85 10.31
CA LEU A 148 -6.55 -7.72 11.04
C LEU A 148 -6.78 -7.49 12.53
N SER A 149 -7.74 -6.62 12.90
CA SER A 149 -8.07 -6.37 14.29
C SER A 149 -8.65 -7.62 14.94
N SER A 150 -9.74 -8.18 14.40
CA SER A 150 -10.50 -9.25 15.08
C SER A 150 -9.89 -10.65 15.00
N LEU A 151 -9.05 -10.96 14.00
CA LEU A 151 -8.51 -12.32 13.80
C LEU A 151 -7.02 -12.45 14.14
N ILE A 152 -6.31 -11.34 14.37
CA ILE A 152 -4.87 -11.36 14.62
C ILE A 152 -4.51 -10.43 15.78
N PHE A 153 -4.66 -9.12 15.59
CA PHE A 153 -4.09 -8.13 16.52
C PHE A 153 -4.79 -8.12 17.88
N TYR A 154 -6.12 -8.01 17.91
CA TYR A 154 -6.90 -8.00 19.15
C TYR A 154 -6.82 -9.33 19.91
N PRO A 155 -6.97 -10.52 19.28
CA PRO A 155 -6.74 -11.78 19.97
C PRO A 155 -5.36 -11.88 20.62
N VAL A 156 -4.30 -11.47 19.92
CA VAL A 156 -2.93 -11.52 20.45
C VAL A 156 -2.79 -10.58 21.64
N ILE A 157 -3.25 -9.34 21.55
CA ILE A 157 -3.16 -8.39 22.66
C ILE A 157 -3.96 -8.86 23.85
N SER A 158 -5.23 -9.24 23.64
CA SER A 158 -6.15 -9.69 24.69
C SER A 158 -5.59 -10.92 25.44
N LEU A 159 -4.98 -11.87 24.73
CA LEU A 159 -4.35 -13.03 25.37
C LEU A 159 -3.03 -12.69 26.09
N VAL A 160 -2.22 -11.80 25.53
CA VAL A 160 -0.94 -11.38 26.15
C VAL A 160 -1.17 -10.55 27.41
N SER A 161 -2.15 -9.64 27.40
CA SER A 161 -2.52 -8.87 28.59
C SER A 161 -3.37 -9.66 29.58
N TRP A 162 -3.87 -10.82 29.18
CA TRP A 162 -4.88 -11.60 29.89
C TRP A 162 -6.05 -10.73 30.35
N SER A 163 -6.51 -9.86 29.44
CA SER A 163 -7.66 -8.97 29.63
C SER A 163 -8.56 -8.97 28.40
N GLU A 164 -9.79 -8.48 28.54
CA GLU A 164 -10.80 -8.38 27.47
C GLU A 164 -11.40 -9.74 27.04
N ASP A 165 -11.85 -9.86 25.78
CA ASP A 165 -12.73 -10.96 25.33
C ASP A 165 -12.06 -12.34 25.26
N PHE A 166 -10.82 -12.43 24.77
CA PHE A 166 -10.22 -13.73 24.42
C PHE A 166 -9.84 -14.60 25.63
N PRO A 167 -9.37 -14.05 26.76
CA PRO A 167 -9.25 -14.79 28.01
C PRO A 167 -10.59 -15.37 28.49
N GLU A 168 -11.68 -14.62 28.39
CA GLU A 168 -13.01 -15.10 28.75
C GLU A 168 -13.51 -16.22 27.81
N ILE A 169 -13.20 -16.11 26.52
CA ILE A 169 -13.52 -17.14 25.52
C ILE A 169 -12.73 -18.42 25.78
N TYR A 170 -11.41 -18.34 25.91
CA TYR A 170 -10.53 -19.52 25.99
C TYR A 170 -10.33 -20.03 27.42
N GLY A 171 -10.65 -19.23 28.44
CA GLY A 171 -10.72 -19.62 29.84
C GLY A 171 -12.08 -20.20 30.26
N SER A 172 -13.02 -20.33 29.33
CA SER A 172 -14.33 -20.92 29.58
C SER A 172 -14.23 -22.35 30.14
N GLY A 173 -15.09 -22.67 31.11
CA GLY A 173 -15.23 -24.02 31.65
C GLY A 173 -15.81 -25.04 30.66
N ASP A 174 -16.43 -24.60 29.56
CA ASP A 174 -16.97 -25.47 28.51
C ASP A 174 -15.90 -25.78 27.43
N PRO A 175 -15.28 -26.99 27.45
CA PRO A 175 -14.23 -27.32 26.50
C PRO A 175 -14.74 -27.40 25.06
N LYS A 176 -16.02 -27.68 24.84
CA LYS A 176 -16.58 -27.76 23.48
C LYS A 176 -16.61 -26.39 22.83
N LEU A 177 -17.03 -25.37 23.58
CA LEU A 177 -17.06 -23.99 23.12
C LEU A 177 -15.64 -23.47 22.83
N VAL A 178 -14.68 -23.78 23.70
CA VAL A 178 -13.27 -23.41 23.53
C VAL A 178 -12.70 -23.99 22.23
N TRP A 179 -12.83 -25.30 22.02
CA TRP A 179 -12.31 -25.97 20.83
C TRP A 179 -13.00 -25.53 19.54
N LEU A 180 -14.34 -25.40 19.55
CA LEU A 180 -15.08 -24.91 18.41
C LEU A 180 -14.62 -23.50 18.02
N THR A 181 -14.53 -22.60 19.00
CA THR A 181 -14.10 -21.21 18.77
C THR A 181 -12.66 -21.15 18.27
N ALA A 182 -11.75 -21.95 18.84
CA ALA A 182 -10.37 -22.02 18.38
C ALA A 182 -10.26 -22.49 16.92
N ILE A 183 -10.98 -23.55 16.54
CA ILE A 183 -10.96 -24.07 15.17
C ILE A 183 -11.53 -23.05 14.18
N VAL A 184 -12.70 -22.47 14.50
CA VAL A 184 -13.33 -21.44 13.64
C VAL A 184 -12.41 -20.24 13.50
N HIS A 185 -11.84 -19.74 14.60
CA HIS A 185 -10.92 -18.62 14.59
C HIS A 185 -9.68 -18.91 13.72
N LEU A 186 -9.04 -20.08 13.87
CA LEU A 186 -7.88 -20.46 13.05
C LEU A 186 -8.21 -20.54 11.55
N ILE A 187 -9.37 -21.10 11.18
CA ILE A 187 -9.82 -21.17 9.78
C ILE A 187 -10.03 -19.76 9.22
N LEU A 188 -10.70 -18.88 9.97
CA LEU A 188 -10.96 -17.51 9.55
C LEU A 188 -9.67 -16.69 9.45
N ALA A 189 -8.78 -16.79 10.44
CA ALA A 189 -7.48 -16.12 10.43
C ALA A 189 -6.62 -16.59 9.26
N TRP A 190 -6.56 -17.90 9.01
CA TRP A 190 -5.86 -18.45 7.84
C TRP A 190 -6.48 -17.96 6.53
N GLY A 191 -7.81 -17.99 6.40
CA GLY A 191 -8.52 -17.50 5.23
C GLY A 191 -8.27 -16.02 4.97
N PHE A 192 -8.23 -15.21 6.03
CA PHE A 192 -7.89 -13.80 5.98
C PHE A 192 -6.45 -13.58 5.48
N VAL A 193 -5.46 -14.25 6.11
CA VAL A 193 -4.05 -14.17 5.71
C VAL A 193 -3.86 -14.62 4.26
N TYR A 194 -4.48 -15.74 3.87
CA TYR A 194 -4.45 -16.22 2.49
C TYR A 194 -5.06 -15.19 1.53
N SER A 195 -6.20 -14.58 1.88
CA SER A 195 -6.84 -13.56 1.05
C SER A 195 -5.95 -12.32 0.86
N TYR A 196 -5.19 -11.94 1.89
CA TYR A 196 -4.29 -10.79 1.88
C TYR A 196 -3.05 -11.03 0.99
N PHE A 197 -2.41 -12.20 1.12
CA PHE A 197 -1.17 -12.51 0.40
C PHE A 197 -1.40 -13.14 -0.99
N SER A 198 -2.60 -13.62 -1.30
CA SER A 198 -2.90 -14.25 -2.58
C SER A 198 -2.84 -13.27 -3.75
N ASN A 199 -1.95 -13.55 -4.71
CA ASN A 199 -1.85 -12.79 -5.96
C ASN A 199 -3.19 -12.77 -6.74
N ARG A 200 -4.00 -13.83 -6.64
CA ARG A 200 -5.31 -13.90 -7.33
C ARG A 200 -6.28 -12.88 -6.74
N THR A 201 -6.38 -12.83 -5.42
CA THR A 201 -7.25 -11.89 -4.70
C THR A 201 -6.80 -10.46 -4.94
N ARG A 202 -5.49 -10.20 -4.81
CA ARG A 202 -4.91 -8.88 -5.09
C ARG A 202 -5.18 -8.43 -6.52
N LEU A 203 -4.96 -9.29 -7.52
CA LEU A 203 -5.25 -8.99 -8.92
C LEU A 203 -6.72 -8.65 -9.16
N LEU A 204 -7.64 -9.41 -8.54
CA LEU A 204 -9.07 -9.15 -8.66
C LEU A 204 -9.45 -7.76 -8.15
N PHE A 205 -8.97 -7.35 -6.97
CA PHE A 205 -9.23 -6.03 -6.41
C PHE A 205 -8.54 -4.91 -7.17
N VAL A 206 -7.33 -5.14 -7.68
CA VAL A 206 -6.63 -4.17 -8.54
C VAL A 206 -7.44 -3.89 -9.80
N LYS A 207 -7.96 -4.93 -10.47
CA LYS A 207 -8.82 -4.75 -11.66
C LYS A 207 -10.03 -3.88 -11.38
N LYS A 208 -10.68 -4.09 -10.22
CA LYS A 208 -11.84 -3.29 -9.80
C LYS A 208 -11.49 -1.86 -9.39
N THR A 209 -10.33 -1.64 -8.80
CA THR A 209 -9.92 -0.31 -8.31
C THR A 209 -9.10 0.49 -9.32
N ARG A 210 -8.82 -0.08 -10.50
CA ARG A 210 -8.09 0.56 -11.61
C ARG A 210 -8.66 0.12 -12.97
N PRO A 211 -9.89 0.56 -13.34
CA PRO A 211 -10.56 0.08 -14.54
C PRO A 211 -9.83 0.42 -15.85
N ILE A 212 -9.13 1.56 -15.92
CA ILE A 212 -8.32 1.94 -17.08
C ILE A 212 -7.17 0.94 -17.27
N TRP A 213 -6.38 0.72 -16.21
CA TRP A 213 -5.32 -0.29 -16.21
C TRP A 213 -5.86 -1.69 -16.51
N ALA A 214 -7.02 -2.07 -15.97
CA ALA A 214 -7.62 -3.39 -16.20
C ALA A 214 -7.87 -3.64 -17.69
N ARG A 215 -8.33 -2.64 -18.45
CA ARG A 215 -8.53 -2.75 -19.91
C ARG A 215 -7.21 -2.98 -20.64
N GLU A 216 -6.16 -2.23 -20.30
CA GLU A 216 -4.83 -2.40 -20.89
C GLU A 216 -4.19 -3.73 -20.48
N TYR A 217 -4.40 -4.16 -19.24
CA TYR A 217 -3.96 -5.47 -18.75
C TYR A 217 -4.58 -6.61 -19.56
N GLU A 218 -5.91 -6.60 -19.81
CA GLU A 218 -6.55 -7.66 -20.60
C GLU A 218 -6.05 -7.67 -22.05
N LYS A 219 -5.79 -6.51 -22.66
CA LYS A 219 -5.17 -6.42 -23.99
C LYS A 219 -3.78 -7.06 -24.01
N ASN A 220 -2.91 -6.67 -23.08
CA ASN A 220 -1.55 -7.22 -23.00
C ASN A 220 -1.55 -8.71 -22.68
N LYS A 221 -2.47 -9.16 -21.83
CA LYS A 221 -2.63 -10.58 -21.51
C LYS A 221 -3.06 -11.38 -22.74
N ALA A 222 -4.07 -10.90 -23.48
CA ALA A 222 -4.53 -11.55 -24.70
C ALA A 222 -3.44 -11.56 -25.79
N ALA A 223 -2.68 -10.47 -25.93
CA ALA A 223 -1.54 -10.41 -26.83
C ALA A 223 -0.45 -11.43 -26.46
N ALA A 224 -0.09 -11.53 -25.18
CA ALA A 224 0.87 -12.53 -24.71
C ALA A 224 0.42 -13.97 -24.97
N GLU A 225 -0.87 -14.28 -24.77
CA GLU A 225 -1.44 -15.60 -25.05
C GLU A 225 -1.53 -15.91 -26.55
N LYS A 226 -1.82 -14.91 -27.38
CA LYS A 226 -1.98 -15.07 -28.84
C LYS A 226 -0.63 -15.13 -29.56
N GLU A 227 0.28 -14.23 -29.24
CA GLU A 227 1.55 -14.06 -29.94
C GLU A 227 2.64 -15.00 -29.42
N GLY A 228 2.59 -15.34 -28.12
CA GLY A 228 3.51 -16.30 -27.51
C GLY A 228 4.99 -15.91 -27.57
N ASN A 229 5.33 -14.65 -27.85
CA ASN A 229 6.70 -14.18 -27.96
C ASN A 229 7.19 -13.48 -26.67
N ALA A 230 8.51 -13.35 -26.54
CA ALA A 230 9.14 -12.77 -25.35
C ALA A 230 8.68 -11.33 -25.07
N MET A 231 8.52 -10.50 -26.11
CA MET A 231 8.12 -9.09 -25.97
C MET A 231 6.70 -8.93 -25.42
N ALA A 232 5.75 -9.75 -25.89
CA ALA A 232 4.37 -9.72 -25.43
C ALA A 232 4.27 -10.18 -23.95
N TYR A 233 5.03 -11.21 -23.56
CA TYR A 233 5.12 -11.61 -22.15
C TYR A 233 5.81 -10.56 -21.29
N LEU A 234 6.85 -9.89 -21.80
CA LEU A 234 7.50 -8.80 -21.07
C LEU A 234 6.55 -7.61 -20.87
N ALA A 235 5.76 -7.25 -21.89
CA ALA A 235 4.72 -6.23 -21.76
C ALA A 235 3.68 -6.60 -20.69
N LEU A 236 3.27 -7.88 -20.62
CA LEU A 236 2.41 -8.37 -19.54
C LEU A 236 3.09 -8.32 -18.16
N ALA A 237 4.39 -8.60 -18.08
CA ALA A 237 5.15 -8.49 -16.83
C ALA A 237 5.17 -7.05 -16.31
N TRP A 238 5.39 -6.06 -17.20
CA TRP A 238 5.28 -4.64 -16.86
C TRP A 238 3.91 -4.29 -16.26
N GLN A 239 2.82 -4.86 -16.79
CA GLN A 239 1.48 -4.64 -16.21
C GLN A 239 1.38 -5.13 -14.76
N TYR A 240 1.99 -6.27 -14.43
CA TYR A 240 2.04 -6.76 -13.04
C TYR A 240 2.90 -5.87 -12.13
N TYR A 241 4.05 -5.39 -12.63
CA TYR A 241 4.92 -4.48 -11.89
C TYR A 241 4.21 -3.16 -11.53
N TYR A 242 3.49 -2.53 -12.46
CA TYR A 242 2.78 -1.26 -12.22
C TYR A 242 1.71 -1.31 -11.11
N VAL A 243 1.31 -2.52 -10.71
CA VAL A 243 0.34 -2.75 -9.62
C VAL A 243 0.95 -3.46 -8.41
N GLY A 244 2.27 -3.58 -8.35
CA GLY A 244 3.02 -4.18 -7.24
C GLY A 244 2.82 -5.68 -7.09
N LEU A 245 2.52 -6.39 -8.18
CA LEU A 245 2.41 -7.85 -8.23
C LEU A 245 3.73 -8.48 -8.68
N ASP A 246 4.83 -8.11 -8.02
CA ASP A 246 6.21 -8.46 -8.38
C ASP A 246 6.41 -9.97 -8.59
N ASN A 247 5.80 -10.81 -7.74
CA ASN A 247 5.89 -12.27 -7.89
C ASN A 247 5.24 -12.78 -9.19
N LEU A 248 4.17 -12.14 -9.68
CA LEU A 248 3.59 -12.46 -10.99
C LEU A 248 4.41 -11.86 -12.12
N SER A 249 4.96 -10.66 -11.91
CA SER A 249 5.89 -10.03 -12.84
C SER A 249 7.10 -10.94 -13.10
N GLU A 250 7.82 -11.35 -12.05
CA GLU A 250 8.99 -12.22 -12.15
C GLU A 250 8.69 -13.57 -12.81
N LYS A 251 7.57 -14.22 -12.44
CA LYS A 251 7.13 -15.46 -13.12
C LYS A 251 6.86 -15.24 -14.61
N THR A 252 6.42 -14.04 -15.00
CA THR A 252 6.15 -13.72 -16.40
C THR A 252 7.44 -13.34 -17.13
N ILE A 253 8.39 -12.69 -16.45
CA ILE A 253 9.75 -12.45 -16.95
C ILE A 253 10.45 -13.77 -17.25
N GLN A 254 10.39 -14.75 -16.34
CA GLN A 254 10.98 -16.08 -16.54
C GLN A 254 10.42 -16.78 -17.79
N LYS A 255 9.14 -16.57 -18.11
CA LYS A 255 8.55 -17.08 -19.36
C LYS A 255 9.11 -16.37 -20.58
N ALA A 256 9.27 -15.04 -20.53
CA ALA A 256 9.85 -14.27 -21.63
C ALA A 256 11.31 -14.69 -21.88
N GLU A 257 12.10 -14.84 -20.82
CA GLU A 257 13.50 -15.30 -20.86
C GLU A 257 13.62 -16.73 -21.41
N ALA A 258 12.70 -17.63 -21.05
CA ALA A 258 12.68 -18.99 -21.60
C ALA A 258 12.33 -19.05 -23.11
N ILE A 259 11.69 -18.00 -23.65
CA ILE A 259 11.39 -17.88 -25.09
C ILE A 259 12.57 -17.25 -25.83
N ASP A 260 13.20 -16.23 -25.24
CA ASP A 260 14.38 -15.56 -25.79
C ASP A 260 15.37 -15.20 -24.67
N GLU A 261 16.38 -16.05 -24.50
CA GLU A 261 17.44 -15.89 -23.50
C GLU A 261 18.35 -14.69 -23.79
N SER A 262 18.34 -14.19 -25.03
CA SER A 262 19.17 -13.05 -25.45
C SER A 262 18.50 -11.70 -25.19
N ASN A 263 17.21 -11.70 -24.85
CA ASN A 263 16.45 -10.47 -24.62
C ASN A 263 16.92 -9.77 -23.34
N LEU A 264 17.67 -8.68 -23.50
CA LEU A 264 18.21 -7.91 -22.37
C LEU A 264 17.17 -7.03 -21.66
N ASP A 265 16.00 -6.75 -22.27
CA ASP A 265 14.95 -5.95 -21.63
C ASP A 265 14.37 -6.62 -20.37
N VAL A 266 14.48 -7.95 -20.25
CA VAL A 266 14.07 -8.69 -19.04
C VAL A 266 14.83 -8.23 -17.80
N TRP A 267 16.11 -7.88 -17.96
CA TRP A 267 16.97 -7.40 -16.90
C TRP A 267 16.60 -5.99 -16.46
N LEU A 268 16.03 -5.20 -17.36
CA LEU A 268 15.60 -3.84 -17.05
C LEU A 268 14.43 -3.90 -16.07
N LEU A 269 13.42 -4.73 -16.36
CA LEU A 269 12.28 -4.90 -15.47
C LEU A 269 12.67 -5.56 -14.14
N ARG A 270 13.55 -6.58 -14.15
CA ARG A 270 14.10 -7.17 -12.91
C ARG A 270 14.81 -6.12 -12.05
N GLY A 271 15.62 -5.26 -12.67
CA GLY A 271 16.31 -4.17 -11.98
C GLY A 271 15.32 -3.21 -11.30
N TYR A 272 14.25 -2.81 -11.99
CA TYR A 272 13.20 -1.97 -11.40
C TYR A 272 12.46 -2.64 -10.24
N ILE A 273 12.19 -3.95 -10.32
CA ILE A 273 11.60 -4.72 -9.21
C ILE A 273 12.55 -4.72 -8.00
N MET A 274 13.86 -4.89 -8.21
CA MET A 274 14.83 -4.86 -7.10
C MET A 274 14.97 -3.45 -6.52
N GLN A 275 14.96 -2.42 -7.36
CA GLN A 275 15.01 -1.02 -6.93
C GLN A 275 13.78 -0.67 -6.08
N SER A 276 12.57 -1.05 -6.49
CA SER A 276 11.34 -0.77 -5.72
C SER A 276 11.30 -1.45 -4.35
N GLN A 277 12.13 -2.48 -4.16
CA GLN A 277 12.34 -3.20 -2.89
C GLN A 277 13.53 -2.66 -2.08
N ASN A 278 14.09 -1.51 -2.48
CA ASN A 278 15.31 -0.90 -1.91
C ASN A 278 16.54 -1.83 -1.96
N LYS A 279 16.58 -2.81 -2.86
CA LYS A 279 17.72 -3.71 -3.07
C LYS A 279 18.66 -3.14 -4.14
N PHE A 280 19.19 -1.95 -3.90
CA PHE A 280 19.93 -1.16 -4.89
C PHE A 280 21.14 -1.90 -5.48
N ASP A 281 21.87 -2.69 -4.67
CA ASP A 281 23.02 -3.45 -5.16
C ASP A 281 22.61 -4.59 -6.11
N THR A 282 21.47 -5.24 -5.83
CA THR A 282 20.91 -6.28 -6.72
C THR A 282 20.32 -5.67 -7.99
N ALA A 283 19.71 -4.49 -7.88
CA ALA A 283 19.24 -3.72 -9.03
C ALA A 283 20.39 -3.32 -9.96
N ASP A 284 21.50 -2.85 -9.39
CA ASP A 284 22.71 -2.49 -10.14
C ASP A 284 23.28 -3.68 -10.93
N ILE A 285 23.33 -4.88 -10.33
CA ILE A 285 23.72 -6.11 -11.02
C ILE A 285 22.79 -6.42 -12.20
N CYS A 286 21.48 -6.21 -12.06
CA CYS A 286 20.54 -6.43 -13.16
C CYS A 286 20.80 -5.44 -14.29
N PHE A 287 20.98 -4.15 -13.98
CA PHE A 287 21.25 -3.14 -15.00
C PHE A 287 22.64 -3.31 -15.64
N SER A 288 23.64 -3.80 -14.92
CA SER A 288 24.97 -4.04 -15.48
C SER A 288 24.95 -5.10 -16.57
N ARG A 289 24.08 -6.12 -16.46
CA ARG A 289 23.86 -7.12 -17.53
C ARG A 289 23.49 -6.48 -18.87
N ILE A 290 22.78 -5.35 -18.83
CA ILE A 290 22.41 -4.60 -20.03
C ILE A 290 23.59 -3.76 -20.54
N THR A 291 24.25 -3.02 -19.65
CA THR A 291 25.35 -2.12 -20.05
C THR A 291 26.55 -2.88 -20.60
N ASP A 292 26.83 -4.05 -20.03
CA ASP A 292 27.95 -4.91 -20.40
C ASP A 292 27.58 -5.83 -21.59
N GLY A 293 26.29 -6.02 -21.85
CA GLY A 293 25.76 -6.83 -22.95
C GLY A 293 25.70 -6.12 -24.30
N ASN A 294 25.22 -6.85 -25.31
CA ASN A 294 25.00 -6.32 -26.67
C ASN A 294 23.59 -5.70 -26.82
N ALA A 295 23.23 -4.79 -25.91
CA ALA A 295 22.00 -4.00 -25.99
C ALA A 295 22.14 -2.84 -26.98
N ASP A 296 21.02 -2.38 -27.54
CA ASP A 296 20.97 -1.15 -28.33
C ASP A 296 21.29 0.09 -27.47
N THR A 297 21.60 1.20 -28.15
CA THR A 297 22.02 2.45 -27.51
C THR A 297 20.98 3.00 -26.55
N THR A 298 19.69 2.89 -26.89
CA THR A 298 18.58 3.41 -26.08
C THR A 298 18.40 2.55 -24.83
N LEU A 299 18.41 1.22 -24.95
CA LEU A 299 18.32 0.32 -23.81
C LEU A 299 19.53 0.46 -22.87
N LYS A 300 20.75 0.63 -23.40
CA LYS A 300 21.94 0.95 -22.59
C LYS A 300 21.78 2.26 -21.85
N ALA A 301 21.30 3.31 -22.52
CA ALA A 301 21.05 4.60 -21.88
C ALA A 301 20.02 4.48 -20.74
N ARG A 302 18.92 3.75 -20.95
CA ARG A 302 17.92 3.47 -19.91
C ARG A 302 18.52 2.73 -18.71
N ALA A 303 19.34 1.71 -18.95
CA ALA A 303 20.02 0.98 -17.89
C ALA A 303 20.98 1.87 -17.10
N PHE A 304 21.80 2.69 -17.77
CA PHE A 304 22.68 3.65 -17.09
C PHE A 304 21.90 4.70 -16.28
N MET A 305 20.77 5.21 -16.78
CA MET A 305 19.89 6.08 -16.00
C MET A 305 19.34 5.36 -14.77
N ALA A 306 18.89 4.11 -14.91
CA ALA A 306 18.36 3.33 -13.78
C ALA A 306 19.44 3.03 -12.72
N ARG A 307 20.69 2.77 -13.13
CA ARG A 307 21.85 2.68 -12.22
C ARG A 307 22.10 4.01 -11.51
N GLY A 308 22.05 5.12 -12.24
CA GLY A 308 22.15 6.47 -11.69
C GLY A 308 21.11 6.72 -10.59
N HIS A 309 19.86 6.31 -10.82
CA HIS A 309 18.79 6.39 -9.81
C HIS A 309 19.10 5.53 -8.58
N CYS A 310 19.55 4.28 -8.76
CA CYS A 310 19.91 3.41 -7.64
C CYS A 310 21.02 4.01 -6.78
N TYR A 311 22.07 4.57 -7.39
CA TYR A 311 23.15 5.21 -6.66
C TYR A 311 22.68 6.50 -5.96
N PHE A 312 21.86 7.30 -6.63
CA PHE A 312 21.32 8.53 -6.06
C PHE A 312 20.41 8.27 -4.85
N GLU A 313 19.48 7.32 -4.96
CA GLU A 313 18.58 6.94 -3.87
C GLU A 313 19.34 6.34 -2.68
N LYS A 314 20.28 5.42 -2.95
CA LYS A 314 21.14 4.80 -1.92
C LYS A 314 21.97 5.82 -1.14
N GLU A 315 22.51 6.84 -1.81
CA GLU A 315 23.30 7.87 -1.14
C GLU A 315 22.41 8.92 -0.44
N SER A 316 21.23 9.21 -0.99
CA SER A 316 20.23 10.08 -0.36
C SER A 316 19.72 9.50 0.97
N GLU A 317 19.51 8.18 1.05
CA GLU A 317 19.15 7.50 2.30
C GLU A 317 20.22 7.67 3.39
N LYS A 318 21.50 7.69 2.98
CA LYS A 318 22.63 7.95 3.88
C LYS A 318 22.87 9.43 4.17
N LYS A 319 22.13 10.33 3.52
CA LYS A 319 22.38 11.79 3.52
C LYS A 319 23.82 12.12 3.08
N SER A 320 24.38 11.30 2.21
CA SER A 320 25.71 11.50 1.64
C SER A 320 25.64 12.56 0.53
N LYS A 321 26.65 13.42 0.46
CA LYS A 321 26.84 14.36 -0.66
C LYS A 321 27.74 13.78 -1.77
N ASP A 322 28.30 12.59 -1.57
CA ASP A 322 29.10 11.92 -2.59
C ASP A 322 28.18 11.24 -3.60
N LEU A 323 27.77 12.02 -4.60
CA LEU A 323 26.90 11.56 -5.70
C LEU A 323 27.70 11.23 -6.97
N GLN A 324 29.01 11.00 -6.85
CA GLN A 324 29.87 10.84 -8.02
C GLN A 324 29.47 9.64 -8.89
N ARG A 325 29.12 8.50 -8.27
CA ARG A 325 28.65 7.31 -9.01
C ARG A 325 27.35 7.55 -9.78
N ALA A 326 26.44 8.33 -9.21
CA ALA A 326 25.19 8.71 -9.89
C ALA A 326 25.50 9.61 -11.10
N LEU A 327 26.34 10.64 -10.91
CA LEU A 327 26.80 11.51 -11.99
C LEU A 327 27.49 10.73 -13.11
N ASP A 328 28.41 9.83 -12.78
CA ASP A 328 29.13 9.01 -13.76
C ASP A 328 28.17 8.14 -14.56
N SER A 329 27.17 7.54 -13.90
CA SER A 329 26.15 6.73 -14.57
C SER A 329 25.29 7.54 -15.53
N TYR A 330 24.80 8.72 -15.12
CA TYR A 330 24.02 9.56 -16.03
C TYR A 330 24.87 10.12 -17.19
N LYS A 331 26.16 10.41 -16.98
CA LYS A 331 27.08 10.74 -18.08
C LYS A 331 27.23 9.59 -19.07
N GLN A 332 27.38 8.36 -18.58
CA GLN A 332 27.40 7.18 -19.45
C GLN A 332 26.09 6.99 -20.22
N ALA A 333 24.94 7.34 -19.63
CA ALA A 333 23.66 7.34 -20.33
C ALA A 333 23.65 8.36 -21.49
N ALA A 334 24.07 9.60 -21.24
CA ALA A 334 24.18 10.65 -22.26
C ALA A 334 25.16 10.28 -23.39
N LEU A 335 26.25 9.59 -23.06
CA LEU A 335 27.22 9.09 -24.05
C LEU A 335 26.67 7.92 -24.87
N SER A 336 25.87 7.05 -24.26
CA SER A 336 25.29 5.87 -24.91
C SER A 336 24.23 6.25 -25.95
N ALA A 337 23.39 7.24 -25.65
CA ALA A 337 22.38 7.76 -26.57
C ALA A 337 22.42 9.29 -26.59
N LYS A 338 23.21 9.84 -27.52
CA LYS A 338 23.52 11.27 -27.63
C LYS A 338 22.33 12.13 -28.07
N ASP A 339 21.28 11.49 -28.57
CA ASP A 339 20.04 12.12 -28.98
C ASP A 339 19.01 12.18 -27.85
N LEU A 340 19.34 11.78 -26.61
CA LEU A 340 18.41 11.82 -25.48
C LEU A 340 18.63 13.03 -24.57
N ALA A 341 17.54 13.70 -24.22
CA ALA A 341 17.53 14.79 -23.23
C ALA A 341 17.37 14.30 -21.78
N ASP A 342 16.79 13.12 -21.55
CA ASP A 342 16.52 12.57 -20.22
C ASP A 342 17.77 12.50 -19.32
N PRO A 343 18.95 12.02 -19.78
CA PRO A 343 20.15 11.98 -18.96
C PRO A 343 20.60 13.36 -18.47
N HIS A 344 20.44 14.40 -19.29
CA HIS A 344 20.80 15.78 -18.94
C HIS A 344 19.89 16.33 -17.83
N TYR A 345 18.59 16.00 -17.86
CA TYR A 345 17.69 16.36 -16.76
C TYR A 345 18.14 15.73 -15.45
N TYR A 346 18.46 14.44 -15.45
CA TYR A 346 18.92 13.75 -14.24
C TYR A 346 20.28 14.26 -13.77
N LEU A 347 21.22 14.56 -14.67
CA LEU A 347 22.47 15.23 -14.32
C LEU A 347 22.21 16.55 -13.59
N ALA A 348 21.29 17.37 -14.10
CA ALA A 348 20.94 18.64 -13.46
C ALA A 348 20.42 18.45 -12.02
N VAL A 349 19.54 17.47 -11.81
CA VAL A 349 18.99 17.15 -10.48
C VAL A 349 20.11 16.73 -9.52
N VAL A 350 21.00 15.82 -9.95
CA VAL A 350 22.11 15.35 -9.12
C VAL A 350 23.12 16.47 -8.84
N HIS A 351 23.43 17.32 -9.82
CA HIS A 351 24.29 18.48 -9.63
C HIS A 351 23.72 19.47 -8.60
N LYS A 352 22.41 19.75 -8.65
CA LYS A 352 21.72 20.59 -7.67
C LYS A 352 21.89 20.02 -6.25
N GLU A 353 21.62 18.73 -6.06
CA GLU A 353 21.74 18.07 -4.75
C GLU A 353 23.19 17.95 -4.26
N ALA A 354 24.15 17.82 -5.18
CA ALA A 354 25.57 17.84 -4.87
C ALA A 354 26.09 19.25 -4.50
N GLY A 355 25.25 20.29 -4.53
CA GLY A 355 25.63 21.68 -4.27
C GLY A 355 26.44 22.31 -5.40
N ARG A 356 26.21 21.87 -6.65
CA ARG A 356 26.86 22.32 -7.89
C ARG A 356 25.85 23.03 -8.81
N PRO A 357 25.39 24.23 -8.42
CA PRO A 357 24.28 24.92 -9.10
C PRO A 357 24.60 25.38 -10.52
N GLU A 358 25.85 25.72 -10.82
CA GLU A 358 26.26 26.20 -12.15
C GLU A 358 26.17 25.07 -13.18
N GLU A 359 26.71 23.90 -12.84
CA GLU A 359 26.64 22.70 -13.67
C GLU A 359 25.19 22.24 -13.84
N ALA A 360 24.37 22.33 -12.79
CA ALA A 360 22.94 22.03 -12.91
C ALA A 360 22.23 22.95 -13.91
N ALA A 361 22.57 24.25 -13.93
CA ALA A 361 21.99 25.21 -14.85
C ALA A 361 22.42 25.00 -16.30
N ASP A 362 23.65 24.54 -16.52
CA ASP A 362 24.16 24.19 -17.85
C ASP A 362 23.43 22.97 -18.42
N GLU A 363 23.24 21.93 -17.63
CA GLU A 363 22.48 20.73 -18.02
C GLU A 363 21.00 21.04 -18.30
N LEU A 364 20.36 21.91 -17.51
CA LEU A 364 19.01 22.40 -17.80
C LEU A 364 18.94 23.23 -19.08
N ARG A 365 20.00 23.98 -19.42
CA ARG A 365 20.06 24.75 -20.67
C ARG A 365 20.10 23.82 -21.90
N ILE A 366 20.74 22.66 -21.78
CA ILE A 366 20.69 21.60 -22.79
C ILE A 366 19.26 21.10 -22.95
N CYS A 367 18.59 20.73 -21.85
CA CYS A 367 17.20 20.26 -21.85
C CYS A 367 16.23 21.26 -22.51
N LEU A 368 16.37 22.57 -22.23
CA LEU A 368 15.52 23.61 -22.80
C LEU A 368 15.75 23.85 -24.30
N ASN A 369 16.97 23.57 -24.78
CA ASN A 369 17.31 23.64 -26.19
C ASN A 369 17.21 22.29 -26.88
N ALA A 370 16.65 21.25 -26.23
CA ALA A 370 16.56 19.89 -26.75
C ALA A 370 16.10 19.84 -28.21
N GLN A 371 14.97 20.50 -28.53
CA GLN A 371 14.45 20.53 -29.90
C GLN A 371 15.42 21.19 -30.90
N LYS A 372 16.12 22.27 -30.51
CA LYS A 372 17.12 22.93 -31.37
C LYS A 372 18.39 22.10 -31.53
N GLN A 373 18.68 21.24 -30.55
CA GLN A 373 19.83 20.35 -30.53
C GLN A 373 19.52 18.96 -31.11
N GLY A 374 18.29 18.72 -31.58
CA GLY A 374 17.87 17.43 -32.10
C GLY A 374 17.73 16.34 -31.04
N LEU A 375 17.56 16.72 -29.77
CA LEU A 375 17.35 15.78 -28.67
C LEU A 375 15.87 15.40 -28.53
N ASN A 376 15.64 14.12 -28.24
CA ASN A 376 14.37 13.47 -27.98
C ASN A 376 14.21 13.21 -26.48
N TRP A 377 12.95 13.11 -26.04
CA TRP A 377 12.60 12.71 -24.68
C TRP A 377 12.01 11.30 -24.70
N LEU A 378 12.53 10.39 -23.88
CA LEU A 378 11.87 9.11 -23.63
C LEU A 378 10.64 9.31 -22.74
N ASP A 379 10.78 10.13 -21.69
CA ASP A 379 9.67 10.57 -20.86
C ASP A 379 9.34 12.05 -21.12
N PRO A 380 8.22 12.36 -21.81
CA PRO A 380 7.84 13.73 -22.11
C PRO A 380 7.49 14.55 -20.86
N VAL A 381 7.21 13.92 -19.71
CA VAL A 381 6.97 14.63 -18.45
C VAL A 381 8.23 15.36 -17.99
N LEU A 382 9.42 14.77 -18.20
CA LEU A 382 10.69 15.37 -17.82
C LEU A 382 10.96 16.70 -18.55
N ALA A 383 10.44 16.86 -19.77
CA ALA A 383 10.55 18.12 -20.51
C ALA A 383 9.86 19.29 -19.78
N ASN A 384 8.72 19.02 -19.12
CA ASN A 384 8.02 20.04 -18.32
C ASN A 384 8.75 20.29 -16.99
N LEU A 385 9.20 19.22 -16.31
CA LEU A 385 9.96 19.34 -15.07
C LEU A 385 11.27 20.11 -15.26
N ALA A 386 11.97 19.90 -16.38
CA ALA A 386 13.18 20.65 -16.72
C ALA A 386 12.90 22.15 -16.86
N ARG A 387 11.76 22.54 -17.46
CA ARG A 387 11.36 23.96 -17.56
C ARG A 387 11.08 24.55 -16.19
N GLU A 388 10.34 23.83 -15.35
CA GLU A 388 10.00 24.28 -14.00
C GLU A 388 11.26 24.46 -13.14
N ALA A 389 12.15 23.45 -13.13
CA ALA A 389 13.42 23.48 -12.41
C ALA A 389 14.29 24.67 -12.83
N PHE A 390 14.34 24.98 -14.13
CA PHE A 390 15.11 26.12 -14.62
C PHE A 390 14.49 27.48 -14.22
N GLN A 391 13.16 27.58 -14.16
CA GLN A 391 12.50 28.80 -13.68
C GLN A 391 12.72 29.01 -12.19
N GLU A 392 12.72 27.95 -11.40
CA GLU A 392 13.07 27.99 -9.98
C GLU A 392 14.51 28.49 -9.79
N PHE A 393 15.46 27.92 -10.54
CA PHE A 393 16.86 28.32 -10.52
C PHE A 393 17.06 29.82 -10.79
N LYS A 394 16.33 30.37 -11.79
CA LYS A 394 16.37 31.80 -12.12
C LYS A 394 15.82 32.70 -11.00
N LYS A 395 14.91 32.20 -10.17
CA LYS A 395 14.35 32.96 -9.05
C LYS A 395 15.31 33.00 -7.87
N THR A 396 16.06 31.92 -7.62
CA THR A 396 17.01 31.83 -6.51
C THR A 396 18.35 32.50 -6.80
N ALA A 397 18.68 32.73 -8.07
CA ALA A 397 19.92 33.42 -8.49
C ALA A 397 19.79 34.96 -8.52
N LYS A 398 18.61 35.51 -8.25
CA LYS A 398 18.36 36.95 -8.07
C LYS A 398 18.25 37.26 -6.59
#